data_AF-A0A0F0GSN0-F1
#
_entry.id   AF-A0A0F0GSN0-F1
#
_cell.length_a   1.000
_cell.length_b   1.000
_cell.length_c   1.000
_cell.angle_alpha   90.00
_cell.angle_beta   90.00
_cell.angle_gamma   90.00
#
_symmetry.space_group_name_H-M   'P 1'
#
loop_
_entity.id
_entity.type
_entity.pdbx_description
1 polymer ?
#
loop_
_entity_poly.entity_id
_entity_poly.type
_entity_poly.pdbx_seq_one_letter_code
_entity_poly.pdbx_strand_id
1 'polypeptide(L)'
;GDVWQNPGTWHPQLVVVGLGTNDFSTALKPGEQWPDAQSLVTAYKSAYQGFLDKLRARYGSGTTILVSVGQASGTFTDAVRQVAQDRAAQGDTKVRYWNYADPALDLLGCDWHFSRHDHQLISGLLRDYISGLNLAW
;
A
#
# COMPACT_ATOMS: atom_id res chain seq x y z
N GLY A 1 -7.31 -11.11 -21.63
CA GLY A 1 -6.16 -10.78 -20.77
C GLY A 1 -5.60 -12.07 -20.26
N ASP A 2 -4.28 -12.23 -20.28
CA ASP A 2 -3.64 -13.47 -19.84
C ASP A 2 -3.87 -13.64 -18.34
N VAL A 3 -4.42 -14.80 -17.96
CA VAL A 3 -4.54 -15.18 -16.54
C VAL A 3 -3.16 -15.63 -16.11
N TRP A 4 -2.53 -14.87 -15.20
CA TRP A 4 -1.29 -15.31 -14.57
C TRP A 4 -1.52 -16.64 -13.86
N GLN A 5 -0.80 -17.68 -14.29
CA GLN A 5 -0.81 -18.97 -13.62
C GLN A 5 0.30 -19.01 -12.59
N ASN A 6 -0.08 -19.13 -11.32
CA ASN A 6 0.88 -19.30 -10.24
C ASN A 6 1.58 -20.67 -10.40
N PRO A 7 2.91 -20.71 -10.57
CA PRO A 7 3.63 -21.98 -10.67
C PRO A 7 3.65 -22.79 -9.36
N GLY A 8 3.06 -22.28 -8.28
CA GLY A 8 3.06 -22.90 -6.95
C GLY A 8 4.38 -22.73 -6.20
N THR A 9 5.46 -22.43 -6.92
CA THR A 9 6.80 -22.13 -6.41
C THR A 9 7.08 -20.63 -6.26
N TRP A 10 6.13 -19.77 -6.65
CA TRP A 10 6.29 -18.32 -6.53
C TRP A 10 6.15 -17.86 -5.08
N HIS A 11 7.29 -17.58 -4.44
CA HIS A 11 7.38 -17.07 -3.07
C HIS A 11 8.22 -15.79 -3.05
N PRO A 12 7.59 -14.60 -3.12
CA PRO A 12 8.32 -13.34 -3.18
C PRO A 12 8.94 -13.00 -1.82
N GLN A 13 10.16 -12.46 -1.82
CA GLN A 13 10.77 -11.87 -0.63
C GLN A 13 10.13 -10.53 -0.24
N LEU A 14 9.52 -9.85 -1.22
CA LEU A 14 8.93 -8.52 -1.09
C LEU A 14 7.56 -8.47 -1.77
N VAL A 15 6.56 -7.95 -1.05
CA VAL A 15 5.26 -7.58 -1.61
C VAL A 15 5.04 -6.08 -1.35
N VAL A 16 4.78 -5.31 -2.40
CA VAL A 16 4.42 -3.89 -2.29
C VAL A 16 2.91 -3.75 -2.50
N VAL A 17 2.22 -3.15 -1.53
CA VAL A 17 0.78 -2.93 -1.57
C VAL A 17 0.53 -1.43 -1.63
N GLY A 18 0.01 -0.95 -2.77
CA GLY A 18 -0.42 0.44 -2.95
C GLY A 18 -1.92 0.50 -3.19
N LEU A 19 -2.70 0.35 -2.11
CA LEU A 19 -4.17 0.41 -2.14
C LEU A 19 -4.66 1.45 -1.14
N GLY A 20 -5.78 2.11 -1.45
CA GLY A 20 -6.43 3.10 -0.59
C GLY A 20 -6.72 4.44 -1.25
N THR A 21 -6.00 4.82 -2.32
CA THR A 21 -6.28 6.08 -3.02
C THR A 21 -7.74 6.17 -3.46
N ASN A 22 -8.30 5.09 -4.01
CA ASN A 22 -9.69 5.09 -4.46
C ASN A 22 -10.69 5.22 -3.30
N ASP A 23 -10.41 4.60 -2.15
CA ASP A 23 -11.25 4.68 -0.95
C ASP A 23 -11.38 6.12 -0.42
N PHE A 24 -10.33 6.94 -0.58
CA PHE A 24 -10.28 8.30 0.00
C PHE A 24 -10.24 9.43 -1.05
N SER A 25 -10.27 9.12 -2.35
CA SER A 25 -10.19 10.12 -3.43
C SER A 25 -11.44 10.99 -3.58
N THR A 26 -12.55 10.60 -2.95
CA THR A 26 -13.81 11.35 -2.97
C THR A 26 -14.38 11.50 -1.57
N ALA A 27 -15.13 12.57 -1.33
CA ALA A 27 -16.01 12.61 -0.16
C ALA A 27 -17.03 11.46 -0.23
N LEU A 28 -17.45 10.96 0.94
CA LEU A 28 -18.53 9.98 1.03
C LEU A 28 -19.79 10.52 0.36
N LYS A 29 -20.36 9.71 -0.53
CA LYS A 29 -21.58 10.03 -1.26
C LYS A 29 -22.81 9.53 -0.50
N PRO A 30 -23.97 10.18 -0.68
CA PRO A 30 -25.23 9.66 -0.14
C PRO A 30 -25.50 8.23 -0.62
N GLY A 31 -25.89 7.36 0.32
CA GLY A 31 -26.22 5.95 0.03
C GLY A 31 -25.05 4.98 0.12
N GLU A 32 -23.83 5.44 0.36
CA GLU A 32 -22.72 4.56 0.75
C GLU A 32 -22.96 3.96 2.15
N GLN A 33 -22.36 2.78 2.39
CA GLN A 33 -22.58 2.02 3.63
C GLN A 33 -21.92 2.65 4.88
N TRP A 34 -21.00 3.60 4.69
CA TRP A 34 -20.27 4.26 5.76
C TRP A 34 -20.95 5.58 6.14
N PRO A 35 -21.52 5.71 7.35
CA PRO A 35 -22.25 6.90 7.75
C PRO A 35 -21.38 8.16 7.88
N ASP A 36 -20.07 7.99 8.10
CA ASP A 36 -19.12 9.09 8.24
C ASP A 36 -17.67 8.67 7.88
N ALA A 37 -16.78 9.65 7.75
CA ALA A 37 -15.38 9.41 7.40
C ALA A 37 -14.65 8.51 8.42
N GLN A 38 -15.00 8.58 9.70
CA GLN A 38 -14.35 7.77 10.74
C GLN A 38 -14.72 6.30 10.61
N SER A 39 -15.97 6.00 10.25
CA SER A 39 -16.45 4.65 9.97
C SER A 39 -15.81 4.07 8.71
N LEU A 40 -15.60 4.89 7.67
CA LEU A 40 -14.84 4.50 6.48
C LEU A 40 -13.39 4.15 6.84
N VAL A 41 -12.70 4.99 7.62
CA VAL A 41 -11.33 4.71 8.08
C VAL A 41 -11.25 3.41 8.88
N THR A 42 -12.22 3.18 9.77
CA THR A 42 -12.27 1.97 10.59
C THR A 42 -12.46 0.73 9.71
N ALA A 43 -13.38 0.79 8.75
CA ALA A 43 -13.62 -0.29 7.80
C ALA A 43 -12.41 -0.55 6.90
N TYR A 44 -11.79 0.52 6.38
CA TYR A 44 -10.58 0.46 5.58
C TYR A 44 -9.44 -0.22 6.32
N LYS A 45 -9.14 0.20 7.56
CA LYS A 45 -8.09 -0.43 8.38
C LYS A 45 -8.40 -1.91 8.61
N SER A 46 -9.64 -2.26 8.95
CA SER A 46 -10.06 -3.65 9.14
C SER A 46 -9.86 -4.51 7.88
N ALA A 47 -10.29 -4.00 6.72
CA ALA A 47 -10.12 -4.66 5.43
C ALA A 47 -8.64 -4.84 5.06
N TYR A 48 -7.82 -3.81 5.29
CA TYR A 48 -6.38 -3.87 5.04
C TYR A 48 -5.72 -4.92 5.95
N GLN A 49 -6.05 -4.95 7.25
CA GLN A 49 -5.55 -5.98 8.14
C GLN A 49 -5.94 -7.38 7.64
N GLY A 50 -7.20 -7.62 7.28
CA GLY A 50 -7.62 -8.91 6.71
C GLY A 50 -6.91 -9.26 5.40
N PHE A 51 -6.54 -8.27 4.58
CA PHE A 51 -5.73 -8.51 3.38
C PHE A 51 -4.28 -8.89 3.71
N LEU A 52 -3.66 -8.23 4.68
CA LEU A 52 -2.32 -8.58 5.17
C LEU A 52 -2.29 -10.00 5.77
N ASP A 53 -3.36 -10.44 6.45
CA ASP A 53 -3.47 -11.81 6.94
C ASP A 53 -3.46 -12.82 5.78
N LYS A 54 -4.16 -12.52 4.68
CA LYS A 54 -4.15 -13.36 3.47
C LYS A 54 -2.75 -13.42 2.85
N LEU A 55 -2.04 -12.30 2.77
CA LEU A 55 -0.66 -12.26 2.27
C LEU A 55 0.27 -13.07 3.18
N ARG A 56 0.11 -12.98 4.50
CA ARG A 56 0.88 -13.76 5.48
C ARG A 56 0.61 -15.25 5.38
N ALA A 57 -0.65 -15.64 5.26
CA ALA A 57 -1.02 -17.04 5.06
C ALA A 57 -0.44 -17.61 3.76
N ARG A 58 -0.35 -16.80 2.70
CA ARG A 58 0.14 -17.22 1.38
C ARG A 58 1.66 -17.25 1.27
N TYR A 59 2.35 -16.24 1.79
CA TYR A 59 3.79 -16.03 1.57
C TYR A 59 4.63 -16.16 2.85
N GLY A 60 4.00 -16.46 3.99
CA GLY A 60 4.68 -16.69 5.26
C GLY A 60 5.20 -15.43 5.95
N SER A 61 5.75 -15.62 7.16
CA SER A 61 6.33 -14.57 7.99
C SER A 61 7.70 -14.08 7.50
N GLY A 62 8.34 -14.81 6.57
CA GLY A 62 9.63 -14.43 5.98
C GLY A 62 9.54 -13.21 5.05
N THR A 63 8.43 -13.08 4.34
CA THR A 63 8.18 -12.05 3.33
C THR A 63 8.10 -10.66 3.95
N THR A 64 8.78 -9.67 3.37
CA THR A 64 8.59 -8.27 3.72
C THR A 64 7.39 -7.71 2.96
N ILE A 65 6.48 -7.02 3.66
CA ILE A 65 5.33 -6.37 3.03
C ILE A 65 5.49 -4.86 3.21
N LEU A 66 5.51 -4.11 2.11
CA LEU A 66 5.50 -2.66 2.13
C LEU A 66 4.08 -2.17 1.87
N VAL A 67 3.47 -1.56 2.87
CA VAL A 67 2.23 -0.79 2.69
C VAL A 67 2.62 0.62 2.27
N SER A 68 2.26 0.96 1.04
CA SER A 68 2.74 2.16 0.35
C SER A 68 1.64 3.19 0.18
N VAL A 69 2.02 4.47 0.32
CA VAL A 69 1.14 5.60 0.05
C VAL A 69 1.88 6.63 -0.79
N GLY A 70 1.21 7.17 -1.81
CA GLY A 70 1.76 8.18 -2.71
C GLY A 70 1.42 9.60 -2.28
N GLN A 71 1.20 10.46 -3.26
CA GLN A 71 0.84 11.87 -3.08
C GLN A 71 -0.56 11.99 -2.43
N ALA A 72 -0.59 11.86 -1.11
CA ALA A 72 -1.78 11.92 -0.28
C ALA A 72 -1.46 12.58 1.06
N SER A 73 -2.47 13.18 1.67
CA SER A 73 -2.35 13.86 2.95
C SER A 73 -3.48 13.50 3.90
N GLY A 74 -3.27 13.78 5.19
CA GLY A 74 -4.29 13.62 6.22
C GLY A 74 -4.68 12.17 6.45
N THR A 75 -5.99 11.94 6.57
CA THR A 75 -6.59 10.71 7.07
C THR A 75 -6.14 9.43 6.34
N PHE A 76 -5.97 9.47 5.01
CA PHE A 76 -5.52 8.30 4.25
C PHE A 76 -4.08 7.90 4.61
N THR A 77 -3.17 8.87 4.56
CA THR A 77 -1.74 8.68 4.88
C THR A 77 -1.56 8.17 6.30
N ASP A 78 -2.35 8.70 7.24
CA ASP A 78 -2.31 8.26 8.64
C ASP A 78 -2.92 6.87 8.82
N ALA A 79 -4.00 6.52 8.11
CA ALA A 79 -4.60 5.19 8.20
C ALA A 79 -3.63 4.09 7.73
N VAL A 80 -2.93 4.29 6.61
CA VAL A 80 -1.90 3.33 6.11
C VAL A 80 -0.73 3.21 7.10
N ARG A 81 -0.27 4.34 7.65
CA ARG A 81 0.79 4.35 8.67
C ARG A 81 0.37 3.56 9.90
N GLN A 82 -0.84 3.79 10.40
CA GLN A 82 -1.37 3.07 11.55
C GLN A 82 -1.51 1.57 11.28
N VAL A 83 -1.91 1.14 10.08
CA VAL A 83 -1.95 -0.29 9.73
C VAL A 83 -0.60 -0.98 9.93
N ALA A 84 0.49 -0.35 9.52
CA ALA A 84 1.84 -0.89 9.74
C ALA A 84 2.26 -0.84 11.22
N GLN A 85 1.91 0.24 11.94
CA GLN A 85 2.18 0.36 13.38
C GLN A 85 1.43 -0.70 14.19
N ASP A 86 0.16 -0.94 13.87
CA ASP A 86 -0.68 -1.97 14.49
C ASP A 86 -0.07 -3.36 14.28
N ARG A 87 0.45 -3.65 13.07
CA ARG A 87 1.17 -4.90 12.77
C ARG A 87 2.44 -5.06 13.58
N ALA A 88 3.25 -4.00 13.67
CA ALA A 88 4.46 -4.00 14.48
C ALA A 88 4.15 -4.22 15.98
N ALA A 89 3.10 -3.59 16.50
CA ALA A 89 2.64 -3.77 17.88
C ALA A 89 2.15 -5.22 18.15
N GLN A 90 1.64 -5.90 17.13
CA GLN A 90 1.26 -7.32 17.16
C GLN A 90 2.45 -8.27 16.92
N GLY A 91 3.67 -7.75 16.76
CA GLY A 91 4.90 -8.53 16.56
C GLY A 91 5.29 -8.77 15.11
N ASP A 92 4.45 -8.42 14.13
CA ASP A 92 4.78 -8.52 12.71
C ASP A 92 5.53 -7.26 12.24
N THR A 93 6.81 -7.21 12.61
CA THR A 93 7.65 -6.07 12.21
C THR A 93 7.92 -6.06 10.71
N LYS A 94 7.77 -7.18 9.97
CA LYS A 94 8.05 -7.20 8.53
C LYS A 94 6.96 -6.57 7.65
N VAL A 95 5.92 -5.99 8.25
CA VAL A 95 5.04 -5.03 7.57
C VAL A 95 5.57 -3.62 7.80
N ARG A 96 6.02 -2.95 6.74
CA ARG A 96 6.62 -1.61 6.82
C ARG A 96 5.77 -0.59 6.06
N TYR A 97 5.74 0.62 6.60
CA TYR A 97 5.13 1.77 5.94
C TYR A 97 6.16 2.44 4.99
N TRP A 98 5.72 2.78 3.79
CA TRP A 98 6.50 3.55 2.83
C TRP A 98 5.66 4.67 2.23
N ASN A 99 6.08 5.91 2.43
CA ASN A 99 5.48 7.07 1.78
C ASN A 99 6.42 7.54 0.67
N TYR A 100 5.92 7.59 -0.56
CA TYR A 100 6.67 8.04 -1.73
C TYR A 100 6.15 9.37 -2.31
N ALA A 101 5.36 10.13 -1.54
CA ALA A 101 5.01 11.50 -1.91
C ALA A 101 6.28 12.32 -2.17
N ASP A 102 6.34 12.92 -3.36
CA ASP A 102 7.47 13.74 -3.79
C ASP A 102 6.92 14.95 -4.57
N PRO A 103 7.38 16.19 -4.28
CA PRO A 103 6.92 17.38 -4.99
C PRO A 103 7.28 17.41 -6.48
N ALA A 104 8.20 16.55 -6.95
CA ALA A 104 8.55 16.41 -8.35
C ALA A 104 7.59 15.51 -9.14
N LEU A 105 6.60 14.88 -8.50
CA LEU A 105 5.53 14.16 -9.20
C LEU A 105 4.65 15.16 -9.95
N ASP A 106 4.51 14.97 -11.26
CA ASP A 106 3.87 15.89 -12.19
C ASP A 106 2.37 15.62 -12.40
N LEU A 107 1.90 14.38 -12.18
CA LEU A 107 0.52 13.95 -12.38
C LEU A 107 -0.04 14.27 -13.78
N LEU A 108 0.83 14.29 -14.80
CA LEU A 108 0.45 14.64 -16.17
C LEU A 108 -0.10 13.46 -16.98
N GLY A 109 -0.36 12.32 -16.33
CA GLY A 109 -1.16 11.24 -16.91
C GLY A 109 -2.64 11.63 -17.04
N CYS A 110 -3.42 10.78 -17.71
CA CYS A 110 -4.86 10.98 -17.83
C CYS A 110 -5.52 11.08 -16.46
N ASP A 111 -6.51 11.95 -16.31
CA ASP A 111 -7.28 12.13 -15.06
C ASP A 111 -6.39 12.34 -13.82
N TRP A 112 -5.28 13.07 -13.99
CA TRP A 112 -4.30 13.36 -12.94
C TRP A 112 -3.61 12.11 -12.37
N HIS A 113 -3.48 11.05 -13.18
CA HIS A 113 -2.68 9.88 -12.82
C HIS A 113 -1.19 10.13 -13.03
N PHE A 114 -0.37 9.25 -12.47
CA PHE A 114 1.07 9.27 -12.66
C PHE A 114 1.45 9.20 -14.15
N SER A 115 2.29 10.13 -14.57
CA SER A 115 2.89 10.09 -15.90
C SER A 115 3.99 9.03 -15.99
N ARG A 116 4.54 8.82 -17.20
CA ARG A 116 5.75 8.00 -17.35
C ARG A 116 6.91 8.53 -16.51
N HIS A 117 7.05 9.85 -16.40
CA HIS A 117 8.11 10.48 -15.61
C HIS A 117 7.92 10.15 -14.12
N ASP A 118 6.70 10.28 -13.61
CA ASP A 118 6.35 9.91 -12.23
C ASP A 118 6.66 8.45 -11.93
N HIS A 119 6.28 7.53 -12.82
CA HIS A 119 6.60 6.11 -12.65
C HIS A 119 8.11 5.83 -12.60
N GLN A 120 8.92 6.58 -13.37
CA GLN A 120 10.38 6.47 -13.31
C GLN A 120 10.93 6.99 -11.97
N LEU A 121 10.40 8.11 -11.49
CA LEU A 121 10.76 8.68 -10.19
C LEU A 121 10.41 7.70 -9.06
N ILE A 122 9.17 7.21 -9.02
CA ILE A 122 8.68 6.24 -8.02
C ILE A 122 9.50 4.95 -8.07
N SER A 123 9.89 4.49 -9.27
CA SER A 123 10.77 3.32 -9.41
C SER A 123 12.14 3.56 -8.77
N GLY A 124 12.72 4.75 -8.92
CA GLY A 124 13.96 5.15 -8.25
C GLY A 124 13.80 5.18 -6.73
N LEU A 125 12.76 5.83 -6.23
CA LEU A 125 12.45 5.89 -4.79
C LEU A 125 12.25 4.49 -4.19
N LEU A 126 11.55 3.61 -4.90
CA LEU A 126 11.35 2.22 -4.46
C LEU A 126 12.68 1.48 -4.40
N ARG A 127 13.51 1.58 -5.44
CA ARG A 127 14.83 0.93 -5.49
C ARG A 127 15.68 1.38 -4.29
N ASP A 128 15.70 2.68 -4.02
CA ASP A 128 16.50 3.25 -2.94
C ASP A 128 15.95 2.77 -1.58
N TYR A 129 14.63 2.72 -1.39
CA TYR A 129 14.02 2.16 -0.18
C TYR A 129 14.34 0.67 0.02
N ILE A 130 14.17 -0.17 -1.01
CA ILE A 130 14.43 -1.62 -0.90
C ILE A 130 15.91 -1.93 -0.68
N SER A 131 16.83 -1.07 -1.12
CA SER A 131 18.27 -1.22 -0.88
C SER A 131 18.61 -1.18 0.62
N GLY A 132 17.82 -0.48 1.44
CA GLY A 132 17.99 -0.41 2.89
C GLY A 132 17.34 -1.56 3.67
N LEU A 133 16.56 -2.43 3.04
CA LEU A 133 15.81 -3.50 3.71
C LEU A 133 16.62 -4.77 3.99
N ASN A 134 17.86 -4.86 3.52
CA ASN A 134 18.73 -6.05 3.67
C ASN A 134 18.01 -7.36 3.32
N LEU A 135 17.23 -7.37 2.23
CA LEU A 135 16.50 -8.56 1.78
C LEU A 135 17.47 -9.59 1.19
N ALA A 136 17.28 -10.86 1.53
CA ALA A 136 17.98 -11.97 0.92
C ALA A 136 17.20 -12.45 -0.31
N TRP A 137 17.55 -11.94 -1.49
CA TRP A 137 16.92 -12.27 -2.79
C TRP A 137 17.20 -13.69 -3.24
#